data_AF-A0AAW1TU67-F1
#
_entry.id   AF-A0AAW1TU67-F1
#
_cell.length_a   1.000
_cell.length_b   1.000
_cell.length_c   1.000
_cell.angle_alpha   90.00
_cell.angle_beta   90.00
_cell.angle_gamma   90.00
#
_symmetry.space_group_name_H-M   'P 1'
#
loop_
_entity.id
_entity.type
_entity.pdbx_description
1 polymer ?
#
loop_
_entity_poly.entity_id
_entity_poly.type
_entity_poly.pdbx_seq_one_letter_code
_entity_poly.pdbx_strand_id
1 'polypeptide(L)'
;MAAKGVPETEDQQKLRFQVELEFVQCLGNPNYLNFLAQRGYFKDTTFVNYLKYLLYWKEPDYAKYLKYPMCLYFLDLLQYEHFRRELVNAQCSKFIDDQQILLWQHYTRRRSRLLTPQNPNATPEQNPGNQNISHSNGHLNPKIS
;
A
#
# COMPACT_ATOMS: atom_id res chain seq x y z
N MET A 1 -22.14 -34.08 -24.80
CA MET A 1 -22.04 -32.87 -25.64
C MET A 1 -21.70 -31.71 -24.72
N ALA A 2 -20.46 -31.22 -24.74
CA ALA A 2 -20.08 -30.07 -23.93
C ALA A 2 -20.69 -28.82 -24.58
N ALA A 3 -21.51 -28.07 -23.83
CA ALA A 3 -21.97 -26.77 -24.26
C ALA A 3 -20.75 -25.87 -24.47
N LYS A 4 -20.40 -25.60 -25.73
CA LYS A 4 -19.46 -24.52 -26.08
C LYS A 4 -20.09 -23.24 -25.53
N GLY A 5 -19.52 -22.72 -24.45
CA GLY A 5 -19.97 -21.50 -23.81
C GLY A 5 -20.09 -20.38 -24.84
N VAL A 6 -21.17 -19.59 -24.74
CA VAL A 6 -21.38 -18.40 -25.56
C VAL A 6 -20.13 -17.52 -25.45
N PRO A 7 -19.55 -17.06 -26.56
CA PRO A 7 -18.40 -16.17 -26.51
C PRO A 7 -18.79 -14.88 -25.78
N GLU A 8 -17.95 -14.48 -24.84
CA GLU A 8 -18.13 -13.26 -24.04
C GLU A 8 -18.10 -12.03 -24.96
N THR A 9 -19.00 -11.07 -24.72
CA THR A 9 -19.05 -9.84 -25.52
C THR A 9 -17.85 -8.94 -25.24
N GLU A 10 -17.54 -8.02 -26.16
CA GLU A 10 -16.41 -7.09 -25.99
C GLU A 10 -16.56 -6.23 -24.73
N ASP A 11 -17.78 -5.81 -24.41
CA ASP A 11 -18.07 -5.02 -23.21
C ASP A 11 -17.87 -5.83 -21.92
N GLN A 12 -18.24 -7.12 -21.93
CA GLN A 12 -18.01 -8.02 -20.80
C GLN A 12 -16.51 -8.24 -20.56
N GLN A 13 -15.72 -8.40 -21.62
CA GLN A 13 -14.27 -8.54 -21.52
C GLN A 13 -13.62 -7.28 -20.93
N LYS A 14 -14.05 -6.08 -21.39
CA LYS A 14 -13.58 -4.79 -20.84
C LYS A 14 -13.94 -4.64 -19.36
N LEU A 15 -15.16 -5.00 -19.00
CA LEU A 15 -15.62 -4.94 -17.61
C LEU A 15 -14.81 -5.90 -16.73
N ARG A 16 -14.63 -7.15 -17.16
CA ARG A 16 -13.82 -8.13 -16.41
C ARG A 16 -12.41 -7.59 -16.19
N PHE A 17 -11.76 -7.08 -17.24
CA PHE A 17 -10.43 -6.51 -17.16
C PHE A 17 -10.36 -5.37 -16.12
N GLN A 18 -11.33 -4.45 -16.14
CA GLN A 18 -11.37 -3.34 -15.19
C GLN A 18 -11.58 -3.83 -13.75
N VAL A 19 -12.51 -4.76 -13.54
CA VAL A 19 -12.78 -5.31 -12.21
C VAL A 19 -11.57 -6.07 -11.66
N GLU A 20 -10.90 -6.85 -12.50
CA GLU A 20 -9.66 -7.54 -12.15
C GLU A 20 -8.55 -6.56 -11.80
N LEU A 21 -8.39 -5.50 -12.60
CA LEU A 21 -7.40 -4.44 -12.35
C LEU A 21 -7.63 -3.73 -11.02
N GLU A 22 -8.87 -3.36 -10.73
CA GLU A 22 -9.26 -2.72 -9.47
C GLU A 22 -9.04 -3.67 -8.29
N PHE A 23 -9.49 -4.93 -8.44
CA PHE A 23 -9.32 -5.96 -7.42
C PHE A 23 -7.85 -6.21 -7.08
N VAL A 24 -6.99 -6.39 -8.10
CA VAL A 24 -5.55 -6.59 -7.87
C VAL A 24 -4.97 -5.40 -7.13
N GLN A 25 -5.30 -4.17 -7.53
CA GLN A 25 -4.80 -2.99 -6.82
C GLN A 25 -5.27 -2.91 -5.35
N CYS A 26 -6.48 -3.38 -5.04
CA CYS A 26 -6.96 -3.48 -3.66
C CYS A 26 -6.12 -4.42 -2.78
N LEU A 27 -5.43 -5.40 -3.36
CA LEU A 27 -4.48 -6.26 -2.61
C LEU A 27 -3.28 -5.48 -2.05
N GLY A 28 -3.04 -4.26 -2.54
CA GLY A 28 -2.03 -3.35 -1.99
C GLY A 28 -2.32 -2.83 -0.58
N ASN A 29 -3.56 -2.99 -0.09
CA ASN A 29 -4.00 -2.52 1.23
C ASN A 29 -3.99 -3.65 2.27
N PRO A 30 -3.13 -3.60 3.31
CA PRO A 30 -3.03 -4.63 4.33
C PRO A 30 -4.32 -4.89 5.10
N ASN A 31 -5.15 -3.86 5.29
CA ASN A 31 -6.44 -3.98 5.98
C ASN A 31 -7.46 -4.75 5.12
N TYR A 32 -7.41 -4.57 3.79
CA TYR A 32 -8.27 -5.34 2.89
C TYR A 32 -7.85 -6.81 2.85
N LEU A 33 -6.55 -7.08 2.86
CA LEU A 33 -6.02 -8.45 2.98
C LEU A 33 -6.47 -9.10 4.30
N ASN A 34 -6.42 -8.38 5.42
CA ASN A 34 -6.94 -8.85 6.70
C ASN A 34 -8.43 -9.21 6.62
N PHE A 35 -9.23 -8.31 6.04
CA PHE A 35 -10.66 -8.52 5.85
C PHE A 35 -10.95 -9.80 5.05
N LEU A 36 -10.23 -10.01 3.94
CA LEU A 36 -10.37 -11.23 3.14
C LEU A 36 -9.99 -12.48 3.93
N ALA A 37 -8.92 -12.40 4.73
CA ALA A 37 -8.46 -13.51 5.56
C ALA A 37 -9.47 -13.88 6.66
N GLN A 38 -10.01 -12.88 7.37
CA GLN A 38 -10.99 -13.08 8.44
C GLN A 38 -12.30 -13.69 7.93
N ARG A 39 -12.73 -13.31 6.73
CA ARG A 39 -13.91 -13.89 6.06
C ARG A 39 -13.66 -15.31 5.51
N GLY A 40 -12.41 -15.78 5.53
CA GLY A 40 -12.05 -17.13 5.12
C GLY A 40 -11.85 -17.31 3.62
N TYR A 41 -11.80 -16.23 2.82
CA TYR A 41 -11.61 -16.35 1.36
C TYR A 41 -10.32 -17.09 1.00
N PHE A 42 -9.25 -16.87 1.77
CA PHE A 42 -7.96 -17.54 1.53
C PHE A 42 -7.93 -19.04 1.86
N LYS A 43 -8.99 -19.57 2.49
CA LYS A 43 -9.17 -21.02 2.74
C LYS A 43 -9.85 -21.72 1.56
N ASP A 44 -10.60 -20.99 0.74
CA ASP A 44 -11.25 -21.53 -0.45
C ASP A 44 -10.22 -21.74 -1.56
N THR A 45 -10.09 -22.99 -2.00
CA THR A 45 -9.16 -23.36 -3.08
C THR A 45 -9.51 -22.69 -4.40
N THR A 46 -10.80 -22.44 -4.66
CA THR A 46 -11.27 -21.74 -5.85
C THR A 46 -10.74 -20.32 -5.89
N PHE A 47 -10.83 -19.60 -4.77
CA PHE A 47 -10.29 -18.24 -4.65
C PHE A 47 -8.77 -18.22 -4.77
N VAL A 48 -8.06 -19.19 -4.18
CA VAL A 48 -6.60 -19.29 -4.30
C VAL A 48 -6.17 -19.56 -5.74
N ASN A 49 -6.92 -20.38 -6.48
CA ASN A 49 -6.70 -20.58 -7.91
C ASN A 49 -6.97 -19.31 -8.71
N TYR A 50 -7.96 -18.50 -8.30
CA TYR A 50 -8.19 -17.19 -8.90
C TYR A 50 -7.01 -16.23 -8.66
N LEU A 51 -6.41 -16.22 -7.46
CA LEU A 51 -5.19 -15.46 -7.20
C LEU A 51 -4.00 -15.92 -8.07
N LYS A 52 -3.89 -17.22 -8.35
CA LYS A 52 -2.89 -17.74 -9.29
C LYS A 52 -3.17 -17.27 -10.71
N TYR A 53 -4.43 -17.27 -11.13
CA TYR A 53 -4.83 -16.73 -12.43
C TYR A 53 -4.39 -15.26 -12.55
N LEU A 54 -4.63 -14.43 -11.54
CA LEU A 54 -4.24 -13.01 -11.55
C LEU A 54 -2.73 -12.75 -11.63
N LEU A 55 -1.85 -13.76 -11.53
CA LEU A 55 -0.40 -13.56 -11.70
C LEU A 55 -0.03 -13.03 -13.10
N TYR A 56 -0.91 -13.15 -14.10
CA TYR A 56 -0.67 -12.54 -15.42
C TYR A 56 -0.51 -11.01 -15.36
N TRP A 57 -1.04 -10.34 -14.33
CA TRP A 57 -0.87 -8.91 -14.12
C TRP A 57 0.59 -8.47 -13.90
N LYS A 58 1.48 -9.43 -13.64
CA LYS A 58 2.93 -9.19 -13.53
C LYS A 58 3.61 -9.05 -14.88
N GLU A 59 3.04 -9.57 -15.95
CA GLU A 59 3.60 -9.43 -17.29
C GLU A 59 3.60 -7.96 -17.71
N PRO A 60 4.65 -7.47 -18.39
CA PRO A 60 4.83 -6.04 -18.67
C PRO A 60 3.68 -5.43 -19.47
N ASP A 61 3.02 -6.22 -20.32
CA ASP A 61 1.88 -5.80 -21.13
C ASP A 61 0.67 -5.37 -20.28
N TYR A 62 0.53 -5.92 -19.07
CA TYR A 62 -0.55 -5.63 -18.13
C TYR A 62 -0.10 -4.76 -16.96
N ALA A 63 1.12 -4.98 -16.45
CA ALA A 63 1.66 -4.29 -15.29
C ALA A 63 1.68 -2.76 -15.46
N LYS A 64 1.82 -2.28 -16.71
CA LYS A 64 1.79 -0.85 -17.07
C LYS A 64 0.49 -0.13 -16.66
N TYR A 65 -0.61 -0.84 -16.47
CA TYR A 65 -1.89 -0.27 -16.05
C TYR A 65 -2.03 -0.13 -14.52
N LEU A 66 -1.15 -0.74 -13.74
CA LEU A 66 -1.20 -0.71 -12.28
C LEU A 66 -0.62 0.60 -11.74
N LYS A 67 -1.40 1.32 -10.93
CA LYS A 67 -0.94 2.54 -10.26
C LYS A 67 -0.19 2.25 -8.96
N TYR A 68 -0.49 1.13 -8.31
CA TYR A 68 0.04 0.77 -7.00
C TYR A 68 0.93 -0.47 -7.09
N PRO A 69 2.24 -0.36 -7.32
CA PRO A 69 3.11 -1.51 -7.56
C PRO A 69 3.19 -2.49 -6.38
N MET A 70 2.91 -2.03 -5.15
CA MET A 70 2.87 -2.87 -3.96
C MET A 70 1.86 -4.02 -4.05
N CYS A 71 0.80 -3.88 -4.86
CA CYS A 71 -0.18 -4.95 -5.00
C CYS A 71 0.41 -6.24 -5.59
N LEU A 72 1.37 -6.13 -6.52
CA LEU A 72 2.02 -7.30 -7.12
C LEU A 72 2.90 -8.04 -6.10
N TYR A 73 3.55 -7.29 -5.22
CA TYR A 73 4.32 -7.87 -4.12
C TYR A 73 3.43 -8.70 -3.19
N PHE A 74 2.26 -8.18 -2.80
CA PHE A 74 1.32 -8.95 -2.00
C PHE A 74 0.68 -10.10 -2.77
N LEU A 75 0.40 -9.94 -4.06
CA LEU A 75 -0.11 -11.02 -4.90
C LEU A 75 0.85 -12.22 -4.94
N ASP A 76 2.16 -11.97 -4.96
CA ASP A 76 3.18 -13.01 -4.83
C ASP A 76 3.19 -13.63 -3.44
N LEU A 77 3.12 -12.82 -2.38
CA LEU A 77 3.09 -13.33 -1.00
C LEU A 77 1.85 -14.19 -0.73
N LEU A 78 0.69 -13.85 -1.32
CA LEU A 78 -0.56 -14.59 -1.18
C LEU A 78 -0.49 -15.99 -1.79
N GLN A 79 0.49 -16.30 -2.65
CA GLN A 79 0.69 -17.66 -3.15
C GLN A 79 1.15 -18.62 -2.03
N TYR A 80 1.82 -18.08 -1.01
CA TYR A 80 2.27 -18.87 0.13
C TYR A 80 1.17 -19.04 1.16
N GLU A 81 0.88 -20.30 1.51
CA GLU A 81 -0.17 -20.63 2.48
C GLU A 81 0.13 -20.07 3.87
N HIS A 82 1.39 -20.11 4.31
CA HIS A 82 1.78 -19.58 5.62
C HIS A 82 1.44 -18.09 5.74
N PHE A 83 1.73 -17.29 4.71
CA PHE A 83 1.39 -15.87 4.69
C PHE A 83 -0.12 -15.64 4.76
N ARG A 84 -0.91 -16.39 3.96
CA ARG A 84 -2.38 -16.33 4.00
C ARG A 84 -2.96 -16.62 5.38
N ARG A 85 -2.35 -17.55 6.13
CA ARG A 85 -2.76 -17.88 7.50
C ARG A 85 -2.45 -16.76 8.49
N GLU A 86 -1.27 -16.17 8.39
CA GLU A 86 -0.85 -15.07 9.28
C GLU A 86 -1.69 -13.81 9.08
N LEU A 87 -2.18 -13.56 7.87
CA LEU A 87 -3.04 -12.40 7.56
C LEU A 87 -4.35 -12.34 8.35
N VAL A 88 -4.80 -13.44 8.97
CA VAL A 88 -5.98 -13.42 9.87
C VAL A 88 -5.71 -12.58 11.13
N ASN A 89 -4.45 -12.57 11.59
CA ASN A 89 -4.03 -11.81 12.76
C ASN A 89 -3.92 -10.32 12.42
N ALA A 90 -4.74 -9.48 13.06
CA ALA A 90 -4.73 -8.03 12.86
C ALA A 90 -3.38 -7.37 13.16
N GLN A 91 -2.56 -7.96 14.05
CA GLN A 91 -1.21 -7.47 14.34
C GLN A 91 -0.28 -7.63 13.13
N CYS A 92 -0.48 -8.67 12.31
CA CYS A 92 0.27 -8.86 11.06
C CYS A 92 -0.03 -7.71 10.09
N SER A 93 -1.31 -7.36 9.92
CA SER A 93 -1.72 -6.26 9.03
C SER A 93 -1.22 -4.90 9.51
N LYS A 94 -1.26 -4.64 10.82
CA LYS A 94 -0.65 -3.43 11.39
C LYS A 94 0.85 -3.38 11.14
N PHE A 95 1.55 -4.51 11.36
CA PHE A 95 2.98 -4.59 11.10
C PHE A 95 3.31 -4.29 9.62
N ILE A 96 2.57 -4.88 8.69
CA ILE A 96 2.74 -4.63 7.25
C ILE A 96 2.53 -3.15 6.93
N ASP A 97 1.48 -2.52 7.49
CA ASP A 97 1.20 -1.09 7.30
C ASP A 97 2.32 -0.21 7.84
N ASP A 98 2.81 -0.48 9.06
CA ASP A 98 3.96 0.21 9.65
C ASP A 98 5.21 0.07 8.75
N GLN A 99 5.47 -1.11 8.18
CA GLN A 99 6.58 -1.34 7.25
C GLN A 99 6.42 -0.55 5.94
N GLN A 100 5.20 -0.46 5.38
CA GLN A 100 4.93 0.34 4.19
C GLN A 100 5.20 1.83 4.45
N ILE A 101 4.75 2.34 5.59
CA ILE A 101 4.98 3.73 6.01
C ILE A 101 6.49 4.00 6.12
N LEU A 102 7.24 3.13 6.79
CA LEU A 102 8.69 3.28 6.92
C LEU A 102 9.40 3.31 5.56
N LEU A 103 9.03 2.39 4.66
CA LEU A 103 9.56 2.37 3.29
C LEU A 103 9.32 3.70 2.58
N TRP A 104 8.11 4.24 2.66
CA TRP A 104 7.78 5.53 2.03
C TRP A 104 8.51 6.70 2.66
N GLN A 105 8.68 6.72 3.98
CA GLN A 105 9.46 7.75 4.65
C GLN A 105 10.91 7.75 4.20
N HIS A 106 11.56 6.58 4.14
CA HIS A 106 12.96 6.47 3.72
C HIS A 106 13.14 6.75 2.23
N TYR A 107 12.26 6.19 1.38
CA TYR A 107 12.31 6.40 -0.07
C TYR A 107 12.12 7.87 -0.43
N THR A 108 11.09 8.52 0.13
CA THR A 108 10.80 9.94 -0.14
C THR A 108 11.94 10.84 0.33
N ARG A 109 12.46 10.62 1.54
CA ARG A 109 13.60 11.40 2.08
C ARG A 109 14.87 11.23 1.24
N ARG A 110 15.18 10.01 0.78
CA ARG A 110 16.34 9.74 -0.09
C ARG A 110 16.15 10.40 -1.46
N ARG A 111 14.95 10.32 -2.03
CA ARG A 111 14.62 10.94 -3.32
C ARG A 111 14.73 12.47 -3.25
N SER A 112 14.22 13.11 -2.19
CA SER A 112 14.35 14.55 -1.98
C SER A 112 15.82 14.97 -1.94
N ARG A 113 16.68 14.26 -1.22
CA ARG A 113 18.13 14.57 -1.14
C ARG A 113 18.84 14.47 -2.50
N LEU A 114 18.43 13.56 -3.37
CA LEU A 114 19.03 13.39 -4.71
C LEU A 114 18.54 14.44 -5.71
N LEU A 115 17.34 14.99 -5.51
CA LEU A 115 16.73 15.99 -6.40
C LEU A 115 17.05 17.43 -5.98
N THR A 116 17.55 17.66 -4.75
CA THR A 116 18.12 18.96 -4.39
C THR A 116 19.45 19.12 -5.12
N PRO A 117 19.59 20.07 -6.06
CA PRO A 117 20.91 20.38 -6.62
C PRO A 117 21.81 20.83 -5.48
N GLN A 118 22.97 20.19 -5.31
CA GLN A 118 24.05 20.74 -4.49
C GLN A 118 24.37 22.12 -5.06
N ASN A 119 23.99 23.17 -4.35
CA ASN A 119 24.48 24.51 -4.66
C ASN A 119 25.92 24.54 -4.13
N PRO A 120 26.96 24.58 -5.00
CA PRO A 120 28.36 24.47 -4.56
C PRO A 120 28.85 25.66 -3.71
N ASN A 121 28.01 26.67 -3.48
CA ASN A 121 28.31 27.87 -2.67
C ASN A 121 27.67 27.88 -1.27
N ALA A 122 27.13 26.76 -0.75
CA ALA A 122 26.67 26.72 0.64
C ALA A 122 27.86 26.58 1.60
N THR A 123 28.26 27.70 2.22
CA THR A 123 29.18 27.77 3.37
C THR A 123 28.71 26.83 4.49
N PRO A 124 29.62 26.16 5.22
CA PRO A 124 29.25 25.31 6.35
C PRO A 124 28.70 26.19 7.47
N GLU A 125 27.38 26.22 7.65
CA GLU A 125 26.75 26.92 8.76
C GLU A 125 27.01 26.14 10.05
N GLN A 126 27.87 26.75 10.89
CA GLN A 126 28.19 26.31 12.23
C GLN A 126 26.93 26.35 13.11
N ASN A 127 26.74 25.28 13.87
CA ASN A 127 25.83 25.21 15.00
C ASN A 127 26.19 26.29 16.06
N PRO A 128 25.20 27.00 16.63
CA PRO A 128 25.31 27.37 18.04
C PRO A 128 24.05 26.98 18.81
N GLY A 129 24.25 26.35 19.96
CA GLY A 129 23.19 26.02 20.89
C GLY A 129 22.59 27.24 21.60
N ASN A 130 21.34 27.04 22.01
CA ASN A 130 20.79 27.39 23.33
C ASN A 130 20.67 28.88 23.70
N GLN A 131 19.49 29.50 23.48
CA GLN A 131 18.98 30.62 24.31
C GLN A 131 17.45 30.64 24.42
N ASN A 132 16.98 30.23 25.61
CA ASN A 132 15.95 30.83 26.46
C ASN A 132 15.06 31.96 25.88
N ILE A 133 13.73 31.79 25.90
CA ILE A 133 12.76 32.90 25.80
C ILE A 133 11.71 32.76 26.91
N SER A 134 11.92 33.55 27.97
CA SER A 134 10.89 34.02 28.90
C SER A 134 10.19 35.27 28.32
N HIS A 135 9.00 35.57 28.87
CA HIS A 135 8.17 36.79 28.75
C HIS A 135 7.18 36.81 27.57
N SER A 136 5.85 36.69 27.73
CA SER A 136 4.82 37.38 28.56
C SER A 136 3.97 38.33 27.69
N ASN A 137 2.66 38.06 27.51
CA ASN A 137 1.57 38.85 28.10
C ASN A 137 0.19 38.54 27.49
N GLY A 138 -0.78 38.33 28.39
CA GLY A 138 -2.06 39.03 28.33
C GLY A 138 -3.30 38.21 27.98
N HIS A 139 -4.04 37.70 28.99
CA HIS A 139 -5.48 38.00 29.10
C HIS A 139 -6.12 37.57 30.44
N LEU A 140 -6.74 38.58 31.08
CA LEU A 140 -7.92 38.60 31.96
C LEU A 140 -8.07 37.65 33.17
N ASN A 141 -8.12 38.33 34.31
CA ASN A 141 -8.60 37.91 35.64
C ASN A 141 -10.07 37.45 35.61
N PRO A 142 -10.49 36.59 36.56
CA PRO A 142 -11.75 36.83 37.26
C PRO A 142 -11.55 36.92 38.77
N LYS A 143 -12.22 37.91 39.33
CA LYS A 143 -12.31 38.22 40.75
C LYS A 143 -13.40 37.36 41.41
N ILE A 144 -13.15 37.02 42.69
CA ILE A 144 -14.12 36.80 43.79
C ILE A 144 -14.90 35.47 43.75
N SER A 145 -14.63 34.57 44.70
CA SER A 145 -15.31 34.57 46.01
C SER A 145 -14.54 33.76 47.05
#